data_AF-A0A2P9AV96-F1
#
_entry.id   AF-A0A2P9AV96-F1
#
_cell.length_a   1.000
_cell.length_b   1.000
_cell.length_c   1.000
_cell.angle_alpha   90.00
_cell.angle_beta   90.00
_cell.angle_gamma   90.00
#
_symmetry.space_group_name_H-M   'P 1'
#
loop_
_entity.id
_entity.type
_entity.pdbx_description
1 polymer ?
#
loop_
_entity_poly.entity_id
_entity_poly.type
_entity_poly.pdbx_seq_one_letter_code
_entity_poly.pdbx_strand_id
1 'polypeptide(L)' 'MAADGAAPTEASGQLLYDTTAGALSWDVDGTGSQGDPVRVADLSGVPLTTASDFSLV' A
#
# COMPACT_ATOMS: atom_id res chain seq x y z
N MET A 1 -13.12 -4.57 34.29
CA MET A 1 -12.76 -5.19 32.99
C MET A 1 -13.16 -4.19 31.93
N ALA A 2 -12.23 -3.33 31.49
CA ALA A 2 -11.36 -3.51 30.31
C ALA A 2 -12.17 -3.30 29.01
N ALA A 3 -11.86 -2.38 28.10
CA ALA A 3 -10.59 -1.74 27.77
C ALA A 3 -10.76 -0.23 27.50
N ASP A 4 -9.76 0.52 27.93
CA ASP A 4 -9.30 1.75 27.30
C ASP A 4 -9.19 1.57 25.78
N GLY A 5 -10.15 2.12 25.03
CA GLY A 5 -10.12 2.10 23.58
C GLY A 5 -8.88 2.85 23.06
N ALA A 6 -7.80 2.11 22.80
CA ALA A 6 -6.69 2.61 22.00
C ALA A 6 -7.23 2.92 20.60
N ALA A 7 -7.17 4.19 20.18
CA ALA A 7 -7.69 4.68 18.92
C ALA A 7 -7.14 3.86 17.73
N PRO A 8 -7.96 3.52 16.70
CA PRO A 8 -7.42 2.91 15.48
C PRO A 8 -6.44 3.91 14.85
N THR A 9 -5.16 3.56 14.83
CA THR A 9 -4.06 4.40 14.34
C THR A 9 -4.16 4.58 12.83
N GLU A 10 -4.36 5.81 12.37
CA GLU A 10 -3.90 6.47 11.12
C GLU A 10 -3.66 5.62 9.85
N ALA A 11 -4.38 4.52 9.65
CA ALA A 11 -4.28 3.74 8.42
C ALA A 11 -4.81 4.63 7.28
N SER A 12 -3.92 4.97 6.36
CA SER A 12 -4.17 5.83 5.22
C SER A 12 -3.85 5.09 3.95
N GLY A 13 -4.56 5.40 2.87
CA GLY A 13 -4.36 4.73 1.60
C GLY A 13 -2.89 4.81 1.16
N GLN A 14 -2.34 3.67 0.77
CA GLN A 14 -0.92 3.54 0.43
C GLN A 14 -0.71 2.72 -0.85
N LEU A 15 0.41 3.00 -1.51
CA LEU A 15 0.88 2.16 -2.61
C LEU A 15 1.71 1.01 -2.06
N LEU A 16 1.39 -0.21 -2.49
CA LEU A 16 2.12 -1.43 -2.19
C LEU A 16 2.82 -1.92 -3.46
N TYR A 17 4.11 -2.20 -3.36
CA TYR A 17 4.91 -2.71 -4.49
C TYR A 17 5.55 -4.05 -4.15
N ASP A 18 5.23 -5.08 -4.93
CA ASP A 18 5.89 -6.38 -4.90
C ASP A 18 7.17 -6.31 -5.76
N THR A 19 8.32 -6.26 -5.08
CA THR A 19 9.65 -6.20 -5.71
C THR A 19 10.14 -7.54 -6.27
N THR A 20 9.34 -8.60 -6.19
CA THR A 20 9.62 -9.91 -6.82
C THR A 20 8.85 -10.05 -8.11
N ALA A 21 7.55 -9.69 -8.11
CA ALA A 21 6.67 -9.81 -9.26
C ALA A 21 6.56 -8.54 -10.11
N GLY A 22 6.99 -7.38 -9.58
CA GLY A 22 6.78 -6.08 -10.23
C GLY A 22 5.34 -5.56 -10.09
N ALA A 23 4.54 -6.10 -9.15
CA ALA A 23 3.14 -5.75 -8.99
C ALA A 23 2.96 -4.47 -8.14
N LEU A 24 2.40 -3.41 -8.72
CA LEU A 24 2.01 -2.21 -7.99
C LEU A 24 0.50 -2.22 -7.71
N SER A 25 0.12 -2.06 -6.45
CA SER A 25 -1.28 -2.10 -6.00
C SER A 25 -1.61 -0.95 -5.06
N TRP A 26 -2.86 -0.50 -5.06
CA TRP A 26 -3.39 0.50 -4.15
C TRP A 26 -4.14 -0.18 -3.01
N ASP A 27 -3.63 0.01 -1.79
CA ASP A 27 -4.29 -0.37 -0.55
C ASP A 27 -5.08 0.82 -0.04
N VAL A 28 -6.41 0.74 -0.12
CA VAL A 28 -7.30 1.88 0.17
C VAL A 28 -7.41 2.17 1.66
N ASP A 29 -7.27 1.15 2.51
CA ASP A 29 -7.46 1.28 3.95
C ASP A 29 -6.14 1.34 4.72
N GLY A 30 -5.01 1.12 4.05
CA GLY A 30 -3.68 1.25 4.65
C GLY A 30 -3.32 0.11 5.60
N THR A 31 -4.10 -0.97 5.63
CA THR A 31 -3.91 -2.09 6.55
C THR A 31 -2.96 -3.16 6.01
N GLY A 32 -2.48 -3.00 4.78
CA GLY A 32 -1.45 -3.82 4.15
C GLY A 32 -1.90 -5.23 3.75
N SER A 33 -3.12 -5.66 4.11
CA SER A 33 -3.65 -7.00 3.78
C SER A 33 -5.16 -7.21 4.07
N GLN A 34 -5.89 -6.29 4.70
CA GLN A 34 -7.31 -6.53 5.08
C GLN A 34 -8.36 -6.02 4.07
N GLY A 35 -7.93 -5.44 2.96
CA GLY A 35 -8.73 -5.32 1.75
C GLY A 35 -7.88 -5.79 0.57
N ASP A 36 -8.44 -6.58 -0.35
CA ASP A 36 -7.74 -6.96 -1.59
C ASP A 36 -7.24 -5.69 -2.29
N PRO A 37 -5.92 -5.41 -2.30
CA PRO A 37 -5.41 -4.17 -2.84
C PRO A 37 -5.64 -4.15 -4.36
N VAL A 38 -6.06 -3.00 -4.88
CA VAL A 38 -6.44 -2.87 -6.29
C VAL A 38 -5.18 -2.82 -7.13
N ARG A 39 -5.03 -3.75 -8.08
CA ARG A 39 -3.89 -3.75 -9.00
C ARG A 39 -3.90 -2.47 -9.84
N VAL A 40 -2.83 -1.68 -9.74
CA VAL A 40 -2.63 -0.43 -10.49
C VAL A 40 -1.80 -0.70 -11.75
N ALA A 41 -0.71 -1.44 -11.61
CA ALA A 41 0.21 -1.73 -12.71
C ALA A 41 1.02 -3.02 -12.51
N ASP A 42 1.62 -3.50 -13.60
CA ASP A 42 2.68 -4.50 -13.61
C ASP A 42 3.92 -3.89 -14.25
N LEU A 43 5.01 -3.77 -13.48
CA LEU A 43 6.24 -3.11 -13.90
C LEU A 43 7.24 -4.14 -14.43
N SER A 44 7.42 -4.14 -15.75
CA SER A 44 8.37 -5.03 -16.43
C SER A 44 9.81 -4.75 -15.97
N GLY A 45 10.58 -5.81 -15.77
CA GLY A 45 11.98 -5.72 -15.34
C GLY A 45 12.17 -5.42 -13.84
N VAL A 46 11.06 -5.32 -13.09
CA VAL A 46 11.02 -5.13 -11.64
C VAL A 46 11.95 -4.00 -11.19
N PRO A 47 11.73 -2.77 -11.69
CA PRO A 47 12.58 -1.64 -11.36
C PRO A 47 12.57 -1.37 -9.85
N LEU A 48 13.68 -0.80 -9.36
CA LEU A 48 13.70 -0.23 -8.03
C LEU A 48 12.78 0.99 -8.02
N THR A 49 11.81 1.04 -7.12
CA THR A 49 10.82 2.11 -7.04
C THR A 49 10.82 2.70 -5.64
N THR A 50 10.79 4.02 -5.56
CA THR A 50 10.79 4.80 -4.33
C THR A 50 9.61 5.77 -4.33
N ALA A 51 9.31 6.37 -3.17
CA ALA A 51 8.24 7.36 -3.07
C ALA A 51 8.47 8.57 -4.01
N SER A 52 9.72 8.92 -4.31
CA SER A 52 10.07 10.04 -5.18
C SER A 52 9.73 9.82 -6.65
N ASP A 53 9.48 8.57 -7.07
CA ASP A 53 9.10 8.24 -8.44
C ASP A 53 7.63 8.55 -8.75
N PHE A 54 6.85 8.92 -7.72
CA PHE A 54 5.43 9.23 -7.85
C PHE A 54 5.18 10.73 -7.71
N SER A 55 4.46 11.30 -8.68
CA SER A 55 3.93 12.66 -8.59
C SER A 55 2.41 12.62 -8.48
N LEU A 56 1.87 13.35 -7.49
CA LEU A 56 0.45 13.66 -7.46
C LEU A 56 0.18 14.78 -8.48
N VAL A 57 -0.72 14.51 -9.42
CA VAL A 57 -1.14 15.44 -10.48
C VAL A 57 -2.64 15.65 -10.47
#